data_AF-A0A3M3AUN3-F1
#
_entry.id   AF-A0A3M3AUN3-F1
#
_cell.length_a   1.000
_cell.length_b   1.000
_cell.length_c   1.000
_cell.angle_alpha   90.00
_cell.angle_beta   90.00
_cell.angle_gamma   90.00
#
_symmetry.space_group_name_H-M   'P 1'
#
loop_
_entity.id
_entity.type
_entity.pdbx_description
1 polymer ?
#
loop_
_entity_poly.entity_id
_entity_poly.type
_entity_poly.pdbx_seq_one_letter_code
_entity_poly.pdbx_strand_id
1 'polypeptide(L)'
;MRGEILIMDTQYPEQALATKYAPAVIQQVITPIWLPNKNAQAKSYAKFGVTGKLFEAVRDMGKLSREMVVQQGHQTVKLKMELGGPLKYWLPLLSATKMNLAVAERIRQHLGTTDPKVWVDAFLVAEAVRQWLNTDDPAVWLPAFDYADNLRQSMNTRDAQRWLPAFQKAWKALQEHNEMENAP
;
A
#
# COMPACT_ATOMS: atom_id res chain seq x y z
N MET A 1 -20.20 28.15 0.70
CA MET A 1 -18.95 27.63 1.30
C MET A 1 -18.25 26.84 0.20
N ARG A 2 -17.07 27.28 -0.29
CA ARG A 2 -16.27 26.45 -1.19
C ARG A 2 -15.43 25.53 -0.29
N GLY A 3 -15.66 24.22 -0.37
CA GLY A 3 -14.88 23.23 0.35
C GLY A 3 -13.57 22.99 -0.39
N GLU A 4 -12.57 23.80 -0.10
CA GLU A 4 -11.22 23.60 -0.63
C GLU A 4 -10.39 22.86 0.44
N ILE A 5 -9.69 21.80 0.03
CA ILE A 5 -8.83 21.00 0.91
C ILE A 5 -7.41 21.10 0.38
N LEU A 6 -6.47 21.43 1.25
CA LEU A 6 -5.04 21.36 1.00
C LEU A 6 -4.45 20.29 1.91
N ILE A 7 -3.76 19.31 1.32
CA ILE A 7 -2.99 18.29 2.04
C ILE A 7 -1.52 18.52 1.72
N MET A 8 -0.72 18.74 2.75
CA MET A 8 0.73 18.83 2.65
C MET A 8 1.33 17.61 3.34
N ASP A 9 2.23 16.92 2.63
CA ASP A 9 2.95 15.76 3.14
C ASP A 9 4.46 16.02 3.10
N THR A 10 5.15 15.70 4.18
CA THR A 10 6.60 15.87 4.30
C THR A 10 7.20 14.85 5.26
N GLN A 11 8.33 14.29 4.86
CA GLN A 11 9.15 13.42 5.71
C GLN A 11 10.04 14.21 6.67
N TYR A 12 10.17 15.54 6.47
CA TYR A 12 11.08 16.42 7.20
C TYR A 12 10.39 17.75 7.55
N PRO A 13 9.47 17.77 8.53
CA PRO A 13 8.72 18.97 8.91
C PRO A 13 9.63 20.12 9.37
N GLU A 14 10.83 19.83 9.85
CA GLU A 14 11.83 20.84 10.24
C GLU A 14 12.29 21.72 9.07
N GLN A 15 12.24 21.22 7.83
CA GLN A 15 12.58 22.03 6.66
C GLN A 15 11.58 23.17 6.46
N ALA A 16 10.29 22.94 6.71
CA ALA A 16 9.29 23.99 6.63
C ALA A 16 9.58 25.12 7.63
N LEU A 17 10.05 24.75 8.83
CA LEU A 17 10.45 25.69 9.89
C LEU A 17 11.67 26.54 9.54
N ALA A 18 12.53 26.09 8.64
CA ALA A 18 13.73 26.80 8.21
C ALA A 18 13.42 27.91 7.17
N THR A 19 12.19 28.02 6.71
CA THR A 19 11.78 29.01 5.69
C THR A 19 11.08 30.22 6.32
N LYS A 20 11.08 31.35 5.60
CA LYS A 20 10.27 32.53 5.98
C LYS A 20 8.76 32.27 5.98
N TYR A 21 8.31 31.16 5.39
CA TYR A 21 6.90 30.77 5.28
C TYR A 21 6.41 29.92 6.45
N ALA A 22 7.29 29.54 7.39
CA ALA A 22 6.95 28.68 8.52
C ALA A 22 5.69 29.13 9.28
N PRO A 23 5.48 30.43 9.60
CA PRO A 23 4.26 30.86 10.30
C PRO A 23 2.97 30.57 9.51
N ALA A 24 3.00 30.77 8.19
CA ALA A 24 1.84 30.52 7.33
C ALA A 24 1.54 29.02 7.23
N VAL A 25 2.57 28.19 7.04
CA VAL A 25 2.41 26.72 7.02
C VAL A 25 1.82 26.23 8.33
N ILE A 26 2.34 26.66 9.48
CA ILE A 26 1.84 26.27 10.79
C ILE A 26 0.36 26.68 10.96
N GLN A 27 -0.01 27.90 10.55
CA GLN A 27 -1.39 28.38 10.67
C GLN A 27 -2.38 27.67 9.73
N GLN A 28 -1.93 27.23 8.56
CA GLN A 28 -2.78 26.52 7.59
C GLN A 28 -3.03 25.05 7.95
N VAL A 29 -2.15 24.44 8.75
CA VAL A 29 -2.30 23.04 9.20
C VAL A 29 -3.20 22.98 10.43
N ILE A 30 -4.52 23.02 10.19
CA ILE A 30 -5.54 22.93 11.26
C ILE A 30 -5.74 21.50 11.78
N THR A 31 -5.32 20.47 11.02
CA THR A 31 -5.46 19.06 11.37
C THR A 31 -4.18 18.31 11.04
N PRO A 32 -3.14 18.39 11.90
CA PRO A 32 -1.92 17.66 11.68
C PRO A 32 -2.11 16.15 11.97
N ILE A 33 -1.50 15.33 11.11
CA ILE A 33 -1.41 13.88 11.28
C ILE A 33 0.07 13.54 11.43
N TRP A 34 0.46 13.15 12.64
CA TRP A 34 1.84 12.80 12.96
C TRP A 34 2.05 11.29 12.84
N LEU A 35 2.94 10.91 11.92
CA LEU A 35 3.42 9.54 11.75
C LEU A 35 4.63 9.24 12.65
N PRO A 36 5.02 7.97 12.80
CA PRO A 36 6.15 7.59 13.64
C PRO A 36 7.44 8.26 13.17
N ASN A 37 8.04 9.08 14.03
CA ASN A 37 9.33 9.72 13.76
C ASN A 37 10.29 9.56 14.94
N LYS A 38 11.16 8.55 14.85
CA LYS A 38 12.21 8.28 15.86
C LYS A 38 13.29 9.38 15.90
N ASN A 39 13.40 10.18 14.84
CA ASN A 39 14.35 11.28 14.73
C ASN A 39 13.72 12.64 15.09
N ALA A 40 12.46 12.65 15.56
CA ALA A 40 11.75 13.87 15.92
C ALA A 40 12.52 14.65 16.98
N GLN A 41 12.70 15.95 16.74
CA GLN A 41 13.37 16.83 17.69
C GLN A 41 12.34 17.62 18.50
N ALA A 42 12.35 17.47 19.83
CA ALA A 42 11.38 18.11 20.72
C ALA A 42 11.28 19.63 20.49
N LYS A 43 12.43 20.32 20.32
CA LYS A 43 12.45 21.77 20.05
C LYS A 43 11.77 22.16 18.75
N SER A 44 11.91 21.35 17.69
CA SER A 44 11.30 21.62 16.38
C SER A 44 9.81 21.30 16.40
N TYR A 45 9.45 20.13 16.94
CA TYR A 45 8.06 19.68 17.06
C TYR A 45 7.22 20.59 17.97
N ALA A 46 7.82 21.17 19.01
CA ALA A 46 7.17 22.15 19.86
C ALA A 46 6.67 23.39 19.09
N LYS A 47 7.34 23.78 17.98
CA LYS A 47 6.89 24.89 17.13
C LYS A 47 5.59 24.57 16.39
N PHE A 48 5.27 23.29 16.22
CA PHE A 48 3.99 22.81 15.68
C PHE A 48 2.97 22.48 16.78
N GLY A 49 3.23 22.84 18.04
CA GLY A 49 2.37 22.53 19.18
C GLY A 49 2.48 21.08 19.69
N VAL A 50 3.44 20.30 19.18
CA VAL A 50 3.67 18.92 19.64
C VAL A 50 4.63 18.92 20.83
N THR A 51 4.10 18.79 22.03
CA THR A 51 4.87 18.84 23.29
C THR A 51 4.44 17.75 24.28
N GLY A 52 5.25 17.52 25.32
CA GLY A 52 4.93 16.61 26.42
C GLY A 52 4.54 15.21 25.96
N LYS A 53 3.42 14.68 26.49
CA LYS A 53 2.93 13.32 26.18
C LYS A 53 2.64 13.08 24.70
N LEU A 54 2.25 14.13 23.97
CA LEU A 54 2.00 14.01 22.54
C LEU A 54 3.30 13.79 21.76
N PHE A 55 4.37 14.52 22.11
CA PHE A 55 5.68 14.30 21.50
C PHE A 55 6.20 12.89 21.80
N GLU A 56 6.04 12.42 23.04
CA GLU A 56 6.38 11.05 23.41
C GLU A 56 5.59 10.02 22.60
N ALA A 57 4.27 10.22 22.42
CA ALA A 57 3.44 9.35 21.61
C ALA A 57 3.95 9.26 20.15
N VAL A 58 4.34 10.39 19.53
CA VAL A 58 4.92 10.41 18.17
C VAL A 58 6.24 9.63 18.10
N ARG A 59 7.10 9.80 19.10
CA ARG A 59 8.41 9.15 19.16
C ARG A 59 8.28 7.65 19.45
N ASP A 60 7.31 7.23 20.25
CA ASP A 60 7.19 5.85 20.71
C ASP A 60 6.60 4.91 19.65
N MET A 61 5.77 5.43 18.73
CA MET A 61 5.20 4.63 17.65
C MET A 61 6.26 3.84 16.85
N GLY A 62 5.90 2.64 16.42
CA GLY A 62 6.76 1.80 15.57
C GLY A 62 6.74 2.26 14.12
N LYS A 63 7.88 2.25 13.42
CA LYS A 63 7.98 2.71 12.02
C LYS A 63 7.00 2.04 11.04
N LEU A 64 6.64 0.79 11.30
CA LEU A 64 5.71 0.01 10.49
C LEU A 64 4.37 -0.25 11.20
N SER A 65 4.09 0.44 12.32
CA SER A 65 2.89 0.17 13.13
C SER A 65 1.59 0.61 12.45
N ARG A 66 1.69 1.47 11.42
CA ARG A 66 0.56 2.16 10.77
C ARG A 66 -0.23 3.03 11.75
N GLU A 67 0.38 3.36 12.88
CA GLU A 67 -0.18 4.27 13.85
C GLU A 67 0.09 5.72 13.45
N MET A 68 -0.81 6.59 13.87
CA MET A 68 -0.67 8.02 13.70
C MET A 68 -1.32 8.73 14.87
N VAL A 69 -0.87 9.95 15.14
CA VAL A 69 -1.55 10.85 16.07
C VAL A 69 -2.22 11.96 15.27
N VAL A 70 -3.54 12.08 15.39
CA VAL A 70 -4.34 13.11 14.73
C VAL A 70 -4.72 14.15 15.76
N GLN A 71 -4.55 15.43 15.43
CA GLN A 71 -4.99 16.53 16.27
C GLN A 71 -6.01 17.39 15.53
N GLN A 72 -7.06 17.80 16.24
CA GLN A 72 -8.04 18.76 15.72
C GLN A 72 -8.50 19.66 16.87
N GLY A 73 -8.19 20.95 16.79
CA GLY A 73 -8.40 21.88 17.90
C GLY A 73 -7.67 21.40 19.17
N HIS A 74 -8.44 21.20 20.26
CA HIS A 74 -7.90 20.70 21.53
C HIS A 74 -7.92 19.18 21.68
N GLN A 75 -8.41 18.45 20.67
CA GLN A 75 -8.50 17.00 20.70
C GLN A 75 -7.28 16.38 20.04
N THR A 76 -6.81 15.28 20.64
CA THR A 76 -5.69 14.48 20.15
C THR A 76 -6.07 13.02 20.30
N VAL A 77 -5.99 12.27 19.22
CA VAL A 77 -6.30 10.84 19.19
C VAL A 77 -5.16 10.07 18.53
N LYS A 78 -4.82 8.91 19.11
CA LYS A 78 -3.94 7.94 18.45
C LYS A 78 -4.81 6.97 17.66
N LEU A 79 -4.56 6.85 16.37
CA LEU A 79 -5.26 5.96 15.46
C LEU A 79 -4.29 4.93 14.88
N LYS A 80 -4.83 3.83 14.37
CA LYS A 80 -4.09 2.85 13.59
C LYS A 80 -4.83 2.58 12.29
N MET A 81 -4.13 2.71 11.16
CA MET A 81 -4.68 2.41 9.85
C MET A 81 -4.68 0.90 9.62
N GLU A 82 -5.87 0.31 9.69
CA GLU A 82 -6.08 -1.11 9.39
C GLU A 82 -6.26 -1.32 7.88
N LEU A 83 -5.23 -1.85 7.24
CA LEU A 83 -5.23 -2.23 5.82
C LEU A 83 -5.49 -3.74 5.66
N GLY A 84 -6.50 -4.24 6.38
CA GLY A 84 -6.89 -5.65 6.40
C GLY A 84 -7.86 -6.04 5.29
N GLY A 85 -8.12 -7.34 5.18
CA GLY A 85 -9.16 -7.88 4.30
C GLY A 85 -9.02 -7.45 2.83
N PRO A 86 -10.11 -6.98 2.19
CA PRO A 86 -10.11 -6.59 0.78
C PRO A 86 -9.07 -5.52 0.40
N LEU A 87 -8.69 -4.64 1.34
CA LEU A 87 -7.72 -3.57 1.04
C LEU A 87 -6.32 -4.11 0.75
N LYS A 88 -5.97 -5.30 1.25
CA LYS A 88 -4.66 -5.92 0.98
C LYS A 88 -4.41 -6.11 -0.51
N TYR A 89 -5.48 -6.41 -1.26
CA TYR A 89 -5.40 -6.60 -2.71
C TYR A 89 -4.87 -5.36 -3.43
N TRP A 90 -5.21 -4.16 -2.94
CA TRP A 90 -4.86 -2.90 -3.59
C TRP A 90 -3.50 -2.34 -3.17
N LEU A 91 -2.87 -2.90 -2.12
CA LEU A 91 -1.61 -2.39 -1.58
C LEU A 91 -0.46 -2.31 -2.60
N PRO A 92 -0.28 -3.27 -3.53
CA PRO A 92 0.79 -3.16 -4.52
C PRO A 92 0.67 -1.94 -5.44
N LEU A 93 -0.55 -1.46 -5.69
CA LEU A 93 -0.79 -0.25 -6.47
C LEU A 93 -0.48 1.03 -5.69
N LEU A 94 -0.74 1.03 -4.38
CA LEU A 94 -0.55 2.19 -3.51
C LEU A 94 0.89 2.34 -2.98
N SER A 95 1.69 1.28 -3.06
CA SER A 95 3.05 1.22 -2.51
C SER A 95 4.02 0.65 -3.54
N ALA A 96 4.65 1.51 -4.32
CA ALA A 96 5.65 1.11 -5.31
C ALA A 96 6.93 0.61 -4.63
N THR A 97 7.40 -0.55 -5.07
CA THR A 97 8.66 -1.19 -4.66
C THR A 97 9.43 -1.61 -5.90
N LYS A 98 10.74 -1.83 -5.80
CA LYS A 98 11.52 -2.37 -6.93
C LYS A 98 10.93 -3.68 -7.48
N MET A 99 10.38 -4.50 -6.59
CA MET A 99 9.78 -5.79 -6.93
C MET A 99 8.48 -5.63 -7.72
N ASN A 100 7.49 -4.91 -7.19
CA ASN A 100 6.20 -4.78 -7.89
C ASN A 100 6.25 -3.89 -9.13
N LEU A 101 7.21 -2.96 -9.23
CA LEU A 101 7.47 -2.22 -10.47
C LEU A 101 7.93 -3.15 -11.59
N ALA A 102 8.77 -4.14 -11.29
CA ALA A 102 9.20 -5.14 -12.26
C ALA A 102 8.04 -6.05 -12.71
N VAL A 103 7.12 -6.39 -11.80
CA VAL A 103 5.90 -7.15 -12.13
C VAL A 103 4.97 -6.32 -13.01
N ALA A 104 4.71 -5.06 -12.67
CA ALA A 104 3.89 -4.16 -13.48
C ALA A 104 4.47 -3.99 -14.90
N GLU A 105 5.79 -3.84 -15.02
CA GLU A 105 6.46 -3.75 -16.31
C GLU A 105 6.30 -5.05 -17.12
N ARG A 106 6.50 -6.21 -16.49
CA ARG A 106 6.33 -7.49 -17.18
C ARG A 106 4.89 -7.70 -17.64
N ILE A 107 3.89 -7.33 -16.84
CA ILE A 107 2.48 -7.43 -17.23
C ILE A 107 2.17 -6.50 -18.42
N ARG A 108 2.69 -5.27 -18.43
CA ARG A 108 2.54 -4.38 -19.59
C ARG A 108 3.13 -4.99 -20.86
N GLN A 109 4.31 -5.61 -20.76
CA GLN A 109 4.97 -6.29 -21.88
C GLN A 109 4.18 -7.53 -22.34
N HIS A 110 3.75 -8.37 -21.39
CA HIS A 110 3.00 -9.60 -21.65
C HIS A 110 1.65 -9.32 -22.33
N LEU A 111 0.96 -8.25 -21.92
CA LEU A 111 -0.31 -7.83 -22.52
C LEU A 111 -0.15 -6.92 -23.75
N GLY A 112 1.07 -6.49 -24.07
CA GLY A 112 1.34 -5.57 -25.17
C GLY A 112 0.63 -4.21 -25.04
N THR A 113 0.47 -3.68 -23.81
CA THR A 113 -0.32 -2.46 -23.56
C THR A 113 0.31 -1.54 -22.52
N THR A 114 0.10 -0.24 -22.70
CA THR A 114 0.38 0.80 -21.71
C THR A 114 -0.88 1.42 -21.11
N ASP A 115 -2.07 1.00 -21.56
CA ASP A 115 -3.34 1.54 -21.07
C ASP A 115 -3.61 1.08 -19.63
N PRO A 116 -3.63 1.98 -18.63
CA PRO A 116 -3.88 1.63 -17.24
C PRO A 116 -5.23 0.97 -17.01
N LYS A 117 -6.22 1.17 -17.90
CA LYS A 117 -7.52 0.48 -17.81
C LYS A 117 -7.39 -1.03 -18.05
N VAL A 118 -6.31 -1.46 -18.69
CA VAL A 118 -6.01 -2.86 -18.99
C VAL A 118 -4.97 -3.42 -18.01
N TRP A 119 -3.78 -2.81 -17.93
CA TRP A 119 -2.67 -3.43 -17.20
C TRP A 119 -2.77 -3.33 -15.68
N VAL A 120 -3.48 -2.35 -15.11
CA VAL A 120 -3.58 -2.20 -13.64
C VAL A 120 -4.35 -3.36 -13.01
N ASP A 121 -5.47 -3.76 -13.60
CA ASP A 121 -6.27 -4.88 -13.11
C ASP A 121 -5.48 -6.20 -13.18
N ALA A 122 -4.84 -6.45 -14.33
CA ALA A 122 -3.97 -7.62 -14.51
C ALA A 122 -2.76 -7.62 -13.58
N PHE A 123 -2.14 -6.46 -13.34
CA PHE A 123 -1.03 -6.32 -12.40
C PHE A 123 -1.43 -6.72 -10.97
N LEU A 124 -2.62 -6.33 -10.51
CA LEU A 124 -3.10 -6.71 -9.18
C LEU A 124 -3.38 -8.22 -9.06
N VAL A 125 -3.91 -8.84 -10.12
CA VAL A 125 -4.06 -10.30 -10.20
C VAL A 125 -2.69 -10.98 -10.13
N ALA A 126 -1.73 -10.50 -10.92
CA ALA A 126 -0.37 -11.03 -10.94
C ALA A 126 0.31 -10.93 -9.58
N GLU A 127 0.20 -9.79 -8.89
CA GLU A 127 0.74 -9.63 -7.53
C GLU A 127 0.08 -10.57 -6.52
N ALA A 128 -1.25 -10.74 -6.58
CA ALA A 128 -1.95 -11.66 -5.69
C ALA A 128 -1.52 -13.12 -5.91
N VAL A 129 -1.37 -13.54 -7.16
CA VAL A 129 -0.88 -14.87 -7.53
C VAL A 129 0.57 -15.06 -7.09
N ARG A 130 1.45 -14.12 -7.43
CA ARG A 130 2.89 -14.15 -7.10
C ARG A 130 3.12 -14.20 -5.60
N GLN A 131 2.41 -13.39 -4.82
CA GLN A 131 2.50 -13.38 -3.35
C GLN A 131 2.00 -14.68 -2.74
N TRP A 132 0.95 -15.29 -3.29
CA TRP A 132 0.46 -16.57 -2.81
C TRP A 132 1.42 -17.73 -3.13
N LEU A 133 1.99 -17.74 -4.34
CA LEU A 133 3.02 -18.70 -4.75
C LEU A 133 4.36 -18.48 -4.03
N ASN A 134 4.54 -17.32 -3.39
CA ASN A 134 5.76 -16.92 -2.69
C ASN A 134 7.01 -17.07 -3.57
N THR A 135 6.95 -16.55 -4.79
CA THR A 135 8.04 -16.61 -5.78
C THR A 135 8.24 -15.26 -6.47
N ASP A 136 9.46 -14.99 -6.92
CA ASP A 136 9.75 -13.86 -7.82
C ASP A 136 10.04 -14.31 -9.25
N ASP A 137 10.12 -15.63 -9.49
CA ASP A 137 10.46 -16.20 -10.79
C ASP A 137 9.29 -16.06 -11.79
N PRO A 138 9.46 -15.26 -12.86
CA PRO A 138 8.44 -15.11 -13.89
C PRO A 138 8.05 -16.41 -14.58
N ALA A 139 8.96 -17.38 -14.68
CA ALA A 139 8.64 -18.68 -15.26
C ALA A 139 7.60 -19.45 -14.42
N VAL A 140 7.50 -19.14 -13.12
CA VAL A 140 6.54 -19.76 -12.20
C VAL A 140 5.25 -18.94 -12.12
N TRP A 141 5.33 -17.63 -11.86
CA TRP A 141 4.12 -16.86 -11.58
C TRP A 141 3.37 -16.38 -12.83
N LEU A 142 4.03 -16.25 -13.99
CA LEU A 142 3.37 -15.75 -15.20
C LEU A 142 2.34 -16.75 -15.78
N PRO A 143 2.64 -18.06 -15.90
CA PRO A 143 1.63 -19.04 -16.30
C PRO A 143 0.47 -19.15 -15.29
N ALA A 144 0.78 -19.02 -14.00
CA ALA A 144 -0.21 -19.02 -12.94
C ALA A 144 -1.12 -17.78 -12.99
N PHE A 145 -0.56 -16.62 -13.33
CA PHE A 145 -1.31 -15.40 -13.61
C PHE A 145 -2.26 -15.60 -14.79
N ASP A 146 -1.80 -16.16 -15.92
CA ASP A 146 -2.66 -16.40 -17.09
C ASP A 146 -3.84 -17.32 -16.73
N TYR A 147 -3.59 -18.37 -15.95
CA TYR A 147 -4.65 -19.24 -15.45
C TYR A 147 -5.63 -18.49 -14.54
N ALA A 148 -5.14 -17.69 -13.59
CA ALA A 148 -5.97 -16.90 -12.69
C ALA A 148 -6.82 -15.85 -13.43
N ASP A 149 -6.24 -15.18 -14.43
CA ASP A 149 -6.93 -14.17 -15.23
C ASP A 149 -8.04 -14.81 -16.08
N ASN A 150 -7.77 -15.96 -16.71
CA ASN A 150 -8.81 -16.72 -17.42
C ASN A 150 -9.92 -17.20 -16.48
N LEU A 151 -9.56 -17.68 -15.29
CA LEU A 151 -10.54 -18.15 -14.31
C LEU A 151 -11.45 -17.03 -13.81
N ARG A 152 -10.91 -15.87 -13.44
CA ARG A 152 -11.75 -14.76 -12.94
C ARG A 152 -12.67 -14.22 -14.05
N GLN A 153 -12.20 -14.23 -15.30
CA GLN A 153 -12.99 -13.85 -16.47
C GLN A 153 -14.16 -14.82 -16.68
N SER A 154 -13.93 -16.14 -16.59
CA SER A 154 -15.01 -17.15 -16.70
C SER A 154 -16.01 -17.07 -15.53
N MET A 155 -15.55 -16.64 -14.36
CA MET A 155 -16.40 -16.33 -13.19
C MET A 155 -17.12 -14.98 -13.28
N ASN A 156 -16.83 -14.17 -14.30
CA ASN A 156 -17.33 -12.80 -14.46
C ASN A 156 -17.18 -11.93 -13.19
N THR A 157 -15.99 -11.95 -12.59
CA THR A 157 -15.73 -11.20 -11.34
C THR A 157 -14.34 -10.56 -11.33
N ARG A 158 -14.26 -9.36 -10.74
CA ARG A 158 -12.99 -8.71 -10.36
C ARG A 158 -12.71 -8.79 -8.86
N ASP A 159 -13.65 -9.33 -8.10
CA ASP A 159 -13.52 -9.45 -6.65
C ASP A 159 -12.52 -10.56 -6.28
N ALA A 160 -11.37 -10.14 -5.75
CA ALA A 160 -10.32 -11.04 -5.27
C ALA A 160 -10.80 -11.99 -4.18
N GLN A 161 -11.81 -11.62 -3.38
CA GLN A 161 -12.36 -12.53 -2.38
C GLN A 161 -13.11 -13.72 -3.00
N ARG A 162 -13.50 -13.60 -4.28
CA ARG A 162 -14.19 -14.66 -5.03
C ARG A 162 -13.24 -15.48 -5.88
N TRP A 163 -12.43 -14.83 -6.72
CA TRP A 163 -11.59 -15.57 -7.68
C TRP A 163 -10.32 -16.15 -7.05
N LEU A 164 -9.72 -15.50 -6.06
CA LEU A 164 -8.44 -15.95 -5.51
C LEU A 164 -8.58 -17.31 -4.80
N PRO A 165 -9.58 -17.57 -3.93
CA PRO A 165 -9.74 -18.90 -3.34
C PRO A 165 -10.03 -19.99 -4.38
N ALA A 166 -10.80 -19.67 -5.42
CA ALA A 166 -11.09 -20.60 -6.52
C ALA A 166 -9.82 -20.95 -7.30
N PHE A 167 -9.01 -19.93 -7.62
CA PHE A 167 -7.69 -20.10 -8.24
C PHE A 167 -6.78 -20.99 -7.39
N GLN A 168 -6.64 -20.69 -6.10
CA GLN A 168 -5.76 -21.45 -5.20
C GLN A 168 -6.12 -22.93 -5.15
N LYS A 169 -7.42 -23.25 -5.11
CA LYS A 169 -7.91 -24.63 -5.13
C LYS A 169 -7.60 -25.32 -6.47
N ALA A 170 -7.92 -24.66 -7.58
CA ALA A 170 -7.77 -25.25 -8.90
C ALA A 170 -6.30 -25.41 -9.31
N TRP A 171 -5.45 -24.44 -8.95
CA TRP A 171 -4.01 -24.48 -9.23
C TRP A 171 -3.30 -25.59 -8.47
N LYS A 172 -3.63 -25.81 -7.19
CA LYS A 172 -3.07 -26.93 -6.42
C LYS A 172 -3.42 -28.29 -7.02
N ALA A 173 -4.68 -28.50 -7.40
CA ALA A 173 -5.11 -29.74 -8.04
C ALA A 173 -4.37 -30.00 -9.37
N LEU A 174 -4.11 -28.95 -10.14
CA LEU A 174 -3.32 -29.04 -11.37
C LEU A 174 -1.86 -29.44 -11.09
N GLN A 175 -1.23 -28.86 -10.07
CA GLN A 175 0.13 -29.22 -9.68
C GLN A 175 0.24 -30.67 -9.21
N GLU A 176 -0.69 -31.12 -8.36
CA GLU A 176 -0.75 -32.51 -7.88
C GLU A 176 -0.92 -33.51 -9.04
N HIS A 177 -1.78 -33.19 -10.01
CA HIS A 177 -1.96 -34.02 -11.21
C HIS A 177 -0.68 -34.13 -12.03
N ASN A 178 -0.01 -33.00 -12.29
CA ASN A 178 1.24 -32.97 -13.04
C ASN A 178 2.36 -33.71 -12.31
N GLU A 179 2.39 -33.68 -10.98
CA GLU A 179 3.36 -34.44 -10.18
C GLU A 179 3.11 -35.96 -10.26
N MET A 180 1.84 -36.40 -10.28
CA MET A 180 1.49 -37.82 -10.44
C MET A 180 1.78 -38.36 -11.84
N GLU A 181 1.57 -37.57 -12.91
CA GLU A 181 1.89 -37.99 -14.29
C GLU A 181 3.39 -38.03 -14.57
N ASN A 182 4.18 -37.22 -13.87
CA ASN A 182 5.65 -37.16 -14.01
C ASN A 182 6.39 -37.99 -12.95
N ALA A 183 5.67 -38.77 -12.13
CA ALA A 183 6.28 -39.71 -11.19
C ALA A 183 6.87 -40.92 -11.96
N PRO A 184 8.11 -41.34 -11.65
CA PRO A 184 8.83 -42.39 -12.39
C PRO A 184 8.22 -43.79 -12.25
#